data_AF-A0A0F9EMR0-F1
#
_entry.id   AF-A0A0F9EMR0-F1
#
_cell.length_a   1.000
_cell.length_b   1.000
_cell.length_c   1.000
_cell.angle_alpha   90.00
_cell.angle_beta   90.00
_cell.angle_gamma   90.00
#
_symmetry.space_group_name_H-M   'P 1'
#
loop_
_entity.id
_entity.type
_entity.pdbx_description
1 polymer ?
#
loop_
_entity_poly.entity_id
_entity_poly.type
_entity_poly.pdbx_seq_one_letter_code
_entity_poly.pdbx_strand_id
1 'polypeptide(L)'
;MKTTIVKIEGNKIQAVVDNDVKEFELEPWVKQEFVELGDAELTITNGKVTFCAMVPKEEAKGEAKKPGTGKTGNWEDDMVTFEDLLTNAHALKKPFSIKTEMLAVDLEKKYALFKASVTVETDETHEVVYEGHGDATADNVTGDFIKPHFIRMAETRAIARALRWYTNNGCAEEEK
;
A
#
# COMPACT_ATOMS: atom_id res chain seq x y z
N MET A 1 -29.30 -4.81 -5.28
CA MET A 1 -29.00 -6.23 -5.56
C MET A 1 -27.53 -6.31 -5.86
N LYS A 2 -26.78 -7.27 -5.31
CA LYS A 2 -25.37 -7.45 -5.70
C LYS A 2 -25.37 -8.18 -7.04
N THR A 3 -24.98 -7.46 -8.08
CA THR A 3 -24.92 -8.00 -9.43
C THR A 3 -23.51 -7.85 -9.96
N THR A 4 -22.91 -8.95 -10.42
CA THR A 4 -21.54 -8.94 -10.96
C THR A 4 -21.59 -9.36 -12.41
N ILE A 5 -21.11 -8.49 -13.30
CA ILE A 5 -21.00 -8.78 -14.73
C ILE A 5 -19.77 -9.66 -14.95
N VAL A 6 -20.00 -10.88 -15.43
CA VAL A 6 -18.96 -11.90 -15.61
C VAL A 6 -18.58 -12.13 -17.07
N LYS A 7 -19.43 -11.69 -18.01
CA LYS A 7 -19.16 -11.80 -19.45
C LYS A 7 -19.88 -10.71 -20.23
N ILE A 8 -19.24 -10.20 -21.28
CA ILE A 8 -19.83 -9.24 -22.21
C ILE A 8 -19.58 -9.75 -23.63
N GLU A 9 -20.63 -9.98 -24.40
CA GLU A 9 -20.58 -10.42 -25.79
C GLU A 9 -21.44 -9.49 -26.65
N GLY A 10 -20.82 -8.40 -27.13
CA GLY A 10 -21.52 -7.37 -27.90
C GLY A 10 -22.64 -6.73 -27.09
N ASN A 11 -23.89 -6.95 -27.53
CA ASN A 11 -25.07 -6.37 -26.87
C ASN A 11 -25.68 -7.26 -25.76
N LYS A 12 -24.98 -8.33 -25.40
CA LYS A 12 -25.39 -9.28 -24.37
C LYS A 12 -24.42 -9.25 -23.21
N ILE A 13 -24.94 -9.30 -22.00
CA ILE A 13 -24.15 -9.44 -20.78
C ILE A 13 -24.61 -10.66 -20.00
N GLN A 14 -23.65 -11.36 -19.39
CA GLN A 14 -23.94 -12.37 -18.37
C GLN A 14 -23.61 -11.76 -17.01
N ALA A 15 -24.60 -11.74 -16.13
CA ALA A 15 -24.46 -11.21 -14.79
C ALA A 15 -24.93 -12.24 -13.76
N VAL A 16 -24.19 -12.33 -12.66
CA VAL A 16 -24.59 -13.13 -11.50
C VAL A 16 -25.58 -12.28 -10.69
N VAL A 17 -26.83 -12.72 -10.62
CA VAL A 17 -27.88 -12.08 -9.83
C VAL A 17 -28.41 -13.13 -8.86
N ASP A 18 -28.32 -12.88 -7.55
CA ASP A 18 -28.76 -13.79 -6.49
C ASP A 18 -28.13 -15.20 -6.59
N ASN A 19 -26.82 -15.27 -6.89
CA ASN A 19 -26.02 -16.49 -7.13
C ASN A 19 -26.36 -17.31 -8.38
N ASP A 20 -27.26 -16.82 -9.24
CA ASP A 20 -27.55 -17.43 -10.54
C ASP A 20 -26.97 -16.59 -11.68
N VAL A 21 -26.33 -17.26 -12.65
CA VAL A 21 -25.86 -16.62 -13.89
C VAL A 21 -27.05 -16.42 -14.82
N LYS A 22 -27.38 -15.16 -15.11
CA LYS A 22 -28.45 -14.79 -16.04
C LYS A 22 -27.88 -13.98 -17.20
N GLU A 23 -28.40 -14.24 -18.39
CA GLU A 23 -28.06 -13.51 -19.61
C GLU A 23 -29.08 -12.40 -19.86
N PHE A 24 -28.60 -11.20 -20.16
CA PHE A 24 -29.41 -10.03 -20.43
C PHE A 24 -28.97 -9.34 -21.72
N GLU A 25 -29.93 -8.77 -22.44
CA GLU A 25 -29.65 -7.89 -23.57
C GLU A 25 -29.67 -6.42 -23.12
N LEU A 26 -28.70 -5.65 -23.60
CA LEU A 26 -28.64 -4.21 -23.36
C LEU A 26 -29.64 -3.48 -24.27
N GLU A 27 -30.36 -2.51 -23.74
CA GLU A 27 -31.16 -1.62 -24.57
C GLU A 27 -30.27 -0.69 -25.41
N PRO A 28 -30.74 -0.20 -26.58
CA PRO A 28 -29.93 0.58 -27.52
C PRO A 28 -29.29 1.85 -26.95
N TRP A 29 -29.85 2.41 -25.87
CA TRP A 29 -29.34 3.62 -25.21
C TRP A 29 -28.32 3.31 -24.11
N VAL A 30 -28.18 2.06 -23.68
CA VAL A 30 -27.11 1.64 -22.77
C VAL A 30 -25.87 1.41 -23.61
N LYS A 31 -24.96 2.39 -23.60
CA LYS A 31 -23.74 2.26 -24.39
C LYS A 31 -22.83 1.18 -23.80
N GLN A 32 -22.36 0.29 -24.67
CA GLN A 32 -21.45 -0.80 -24.32
C GLN A 32 -20.13 -0.28 -23.70
N GLU A 33 -19.69 0.93 -24.07
CA GLU A 33 -18.47 1.56 -23.54
C GLU A 33 -18.52 1.83 -22.02
N PHE A 34 -19.70 1.84 -21.40
CA PHE A 34 -19.87 2.07 -19.96
C PHE A 34 -20.11 0.78 -19.17
N VAL A 35 -20.07 -0.38 -19.84
CA VAL A 35 -20.32 -1.67 -19.23
C VAL A 35 -19.00 -2.43 -19.19
N GLU A 36 -18.50 -2.68 -17.98
CA GLU A 36 -17.24 -3.39 -17.74
C GLU A 36 -17.50 -4.65 -16.90
N LEU A 37 -16.49 -5.52 -16.83
CA LEU A 37 -16.52 -6.68 -15.93
C LEU A 37 -16.34 -6.20 -14.49
N GLY A 38 -17.25 -6.59 -13.60
CA GLY A 38 -17.20 -6.19 -12.21
C GLY A 38 -18.56 -6.03 -11.57
N ASP A 39 -18.57 -5.50 -10.35
CA ASP A 39 -19.80 -5.23 -9.63
C ASP A 39 -20.52 -4.04 -10.25
N ALA A 40 -21.81 -4.22 -10.51
CA ALA A 40 -22.64 -3.22 -11.15
C ALA A 40 -24.04 -3.24 -10.54
N GLU A 41 -24.68 -2.07 -10.50
CA GLU A 41 -26.11 -1.98 -10.29
C GLU A 41 -26.82 -2.01 -11.64
N LEU A 42 -27.62 -3.06 -11.85
CA LEU A 42 -28.42 -3.24 -13.07
C LEU A 42 -29.90 -2.99 -12.79
N THR A 43 -30.54 -2.19 -13.64
CA THR A 43 -32.00 -2.08 -13.70
C THR A 43 -32.52 -2.89 -14.88
N ILE A 44 -33.31 -3.92 -14.59
CA ILE A 44 -33.85 -4.83 -15.60
C ILE A 44 -35.35 -4.57 -15.76
N THR A 45 -35.78 -4.26 -16.98
CA THR A 45 -37.19 -4.09 -17.33
C THR A 45 -37.49 -5.00 -18.52
N ASN A 46 -38.53 -5.84 -18.40
CA ASN A 46 -38.92 -6.78 -19.46
C ASN A 46 -37.80 -7.71 -19.96
N GLY A 47 -36.89 -8.12 -19.06
CA GLY A 47 -35.77 -9.00 -19.40
C GLY A 47 -34.58 -8.31 -20.07
N LYS A 48 -34.61 -6.97 -20.20
CA LYS A 48 -33.53 -6.16 -20.77
C LYS A 48 -32.94 -5.20 -19.75
N VAL A 49 -31.64 -4.92 -19.89
CA VAL A 49 -30.92 -3.97 -19.04
C VAL A 49 -31.18 -2.57 -19.58
N THR A 50 -31.92 -1.77 -18.80
CA THR A 50 -32.27 -0.38 -19.14
C THR A 50 -31.29 0.62 -18.54
N PHE A 51 -30.53 0.20 -17.51
CA PHE A 51 -29.53 1.00 -16.83
C PHE A 51 -28.44 0.09 -16.24
N CYS A 52 -27.18 0.50 -16.37
CA CYS A 52 -26.02 -0.16 -15.79
C CYS A 52 -25.12 0.92 -15.17
N ALA A 53 -24.88 0.83 -13.87
CA ALA A 53 -23.90 1.66 -13.17
C ALA A 53 -22.84 0.77 -12.56
N MET A 54 -21.58 0.93 -12.98
CA MET A 54 -20.47 0.24 -12.36
C MET A 54 -20.31 0.73 -10.93
N VAL A 55 -20.29 -0.19 -9.97
CA VAL A 55 -19.89 0.12 -8.61
C VAL A 55 -18.38 0.33 -8.67
N PRO A 56 -17.85 1.50 -8.26
CA PRO A 56 -16.41 1.68 -8.15
C PRO A 56 -15.88 0.52 -7.31
N LYS A 57 -14.89 -0.22 -7.83
CA LYS A 57 -14.10 -1.10 -6.97
C LYS A 57 -13.70 -0.24 -5.79
N GLU A 58 -14.16 -0.57 -4.59
CA GLU A 58 -13.51 -0.06 -3.40
C GLU A 58 -12.06 -0.48 -3.58
N GLU A 59 -11.19 0.46 -3.96
CA GLU A 59 -9.78 0.35 -3.70
C GLU A 59 -9.74 0.00 -2.22
N ALA A 60 -9.31 -1.22 -1.93
CA ALA A 60 -9.25 -1.72 -0.58
C ALA A 60 -8.40 -0.71 0.21
N LYS A 61 -9.07 0.21 0.91
CA LYS A 61 -8.43 1.05 1.92
C LYS A 61 -7.81 0.05 2.85
N GLY A 62 -6.48 0.00 2.82
CA GLY A 62 -5.67 -1.06 3.40
C GLY A 62 -6.22 -1.46 4.75
N GLU A 63 -6.93 -2.58 4.80
CA GLU A 63 -7.08 -3.31 6.03
C GLU A 63 -5.66 -3.63 6.47
N ALA A 64 -5.30 -3.23 7.69
CA ALA A 64 -4.03 -3.58 8.31
C ALA A 64 -3.79 -5.08 8.08
N LYS A 65 -2.80 -5.40 7.22
CA LYS A 65 -2.46 -6.79 6.90
C LYS A 65 -2.18 -7.50 8.23
N LYS A 66 -3.06 -8.44 8.60
CA LYS A 66 -2.79 -9.37 9.69
C LYS A 66 -1.49 -10.11 9.37
N PRO A 67 -0.60 -10.35 10.35
CA PRO A 67 0.62 -11.08 10.10
C PRO A 67 0.26 -12.55 9.84
N GLY A 68 0.70 -13.04 8.68
CA GLY A 68 0.88 -14.46 8.40
C GLY A 68 -0.32 -15.22 7.83
N THR A 69 -0.35 -15.37 6.52
CA THR A 69 -0.49 -16.70 5.88
C THR A 69 0.26 -16.66 4.57
N GLY A 70 1.28 -17.51 4.44
CA GLY A 70 2.19 -17.56 3.31
C GLY A 70 1.48 -17.55 1.97
N LYS A 71 1.80 -16.57 1.14
CA LYS A 71 1.60 -16.63 -0.30
C LYS A 71 2.96 -16.58 -0.95
N THR A 72 3.15 -17.47 -1.91
CA THR A 72 4.20 -17.40 -2.93
C THR A 72 4.03 -16.11 -3.72
N GLY A 73 4.59 -15.01 -3.22
CA GLY A 73 4.61 -13.69 -3.85
C GLY A 73 6.05 -13.23 -4.05
N ASN A 74 6.27 -12.35 -5.03
CA ASN A 74 7.59 -11.74 -5.20
C ASN A 74 7.98 -11.03 -3.90
N TRP A 75 9.26 -11.06 -3.54
CA TRP A 75 9.81 -10.37 -2.37
C TRP A 75 9.47 -8.86 -2.34
N GLU A 76 9.12 -8.30 -3.50
CA GLU A 76 8.63 -6.93 -3.68
C GLU A 76 7.22 -6.71 -3.12
N ASP A 77 6.34 -7.73 -3.13
CA ASP A 77 4.96 -7.67 -2.64
C ASP A 77 4.86 -7.65 -1.09
N ASP A 78 5.95 -8.03 -0.42
CA ASP A 78 6.12 -8.00 1.04
C ASP A 78 6.90 -6.75 1.53
N MET A 79 7.25 -5.82 0.63
CA MET A 79 7.94 -4.58 1.02
C MET A 79 6.97 -3.61 1.71
N VAL A 80 7.10 -3.51 3.04
CA VAL A 80 6.42 -2.47 3.84
C VAL A 80 6.91 -1.08 3.41
N THR A 81 5.99 -0.20 2.98
CA THR A 81 6.32 1.17 2.56
C THR A 81 6.56 2.09 3.75
N PHE A 82 7.14 3.27 3.51
CA PHE A 82 7.31 4.29 4.56
C PHE A 82 5.96 4.77 5.12
N GLU A 83 4.95 4.90 4.26
CA GLU A 83 3.59 5.28 4.65
C GLU A 83 2.95 4.21 5.54
N ASP A 84 3.12 2.94 5.21
CA ASP A 84 2.63 1.83 6.04
C ASP A 84 3.28 1.84 7.42
N LEU A 85 4.59 2.09 7.51
CA LEU A 85 5.30 2.18 8.79
C LEU A 85 4.75 3.30 9.68
N LEU A 86 4.52 4.48 9.13
CA LEU A 86 3.93 5.60 9.87
C LEU A 86 2.48 5.32 10.28
N THR A 87 1.70 4.74 9.37
CA THR A 87 0.31 4.36 9.64
C THR A 87 0.23 3.33 10.76
N ASN A 88 1.09 2.30 10.71
CA ASN A 88 1.20 1.28 11.74
C ASN A 88 1.66 1.88 13.08
N ALA A 89 2.63 2.79 13.07
CA ALA A 89 3.10 3.49 14.25
C ALA A 89 1.98 4.28 14.95
N HIS A 90 1.15 5.02 14.19
CA HIS A 90 -0.02 5.71 14.75
C HIS A 90 -1.12 4.74 15.22
N ALA A 91 -1.28 3.60 14.55
CA ALA A 91 -2.27 2.59 14.93
C ALA A 91 -2.00 1.96 16.31
N LEU A 92 -0.76 2.01 16.80
CA LEU A 92 -0.39 1.56 18.15
C LEU A 92 -0.92 2.47 19.28
N LYS A 93 -1.46 3.65 18.95
CA LYS A 93 -2.10 4.60 19.90
C LYS A 93 -1.21 5.01 21.08
N LYS A 94 0.11 5.00 20.89
CA LYS A 94 1.10 5.52 21.85
C LYS A 94 1.71 6.81 21.29
N PRO A 95 1.84 7.90 22.08
CA PRO A 95 2.60 9.06 21.66
C PRO A 95 4.03 8.66 21.34
N PHE A 96 4.56 9.18 20.23
CA PHE A 96 5.95 9.01 19.89
C PHE A 96 6.50 10.27 19.22
N SER A 97 7.82 10.42 19.28
CA SER A 97 8.56 11.45 18.54
C SER A 97 9.69 10.82 17.75
N ILE A 98 10.08 11.48 16.66
CA ILE A 98 11.19 11.04 15.80
C ILE A 98 12.22 12.16 15.79
N LYS A 99 13.48 11.82 16.08
CA LYS A 99 14.62 12.72 15.94
C LYS A 99 15.66 12.10 15.01
N THR A 100 16.28 12.91 14.17
CA THR A 100 17.35 12.50 13.27
C THR A 100 18.65 13.24 13.60
N GLU A 101 19.76 12.55 13.40
CA GLU A 101 21.11 13.06 13.59
C GLU A 101 21.94 12.70 12.36
N MET A 102 22.55 13.70 11.73
CA MET A 102 23.51 13.49 10.64
C MET A 102 24.86 13.10 11.25
N LEU A 103 25.28 11.85 11.04
CA LEU A 103 26.53 11.32 11.59
C LEU A 103 27.71 11.56 10.66
N ALA A 104 27.50 11.46 9.35
CA ALA A 104 28.54 11.71 8.36
C ALA A 104 27.94 12.22 7.03
N VAL A 105 28.69 13.08 6.36
CA VAL A 105 28.42 13.52 4.98
C VAL A 105 29.72 13.71 4.23
N ASP A 106 29.78 13.17 3.01
CA ASP A 106 30.86 13.37 2.05
C ASP A 106 30.22 13.77 0.71
N LEU A 107 30.37 15.06 0.36
CA LEU A 107 29.75 15.63 -0.84
C LEU A 107 30.44 15.17 -2.12
N GLU A 108 31.74 14.86 -2.07
CA GLU A 108 32.50 14.39 -3.24
C GLU A 108 32.10 12.96 -3.59
N LYS A 109 31.99 12.10 -2.56
CA LYS A 109 31.55 10.70 -2.73
C LYS A 109 30.03 10.54 -2.77
N LYS A 110 29.28 11.63 -2.60
CA LYS A 110 27.81 11.63 -2.49
C LYS A 110 27.32 10.60 -1.45
N TYR A 111 27.96 10.62 -0.30
CA TYR A 111 27.68 9.73 0.81
C TYR A 111 27.07 10.49 1.98
N ALA A 112 26.03 9.92 2.59
CA ALA A 112 25.46 10.42 3.83
C ALA A 112 25.11 9.26 4.77
N LEU A 113 25.27 9.48 6.07
CA LEU A 113 24.87 8.57 7.14
C LEU A 113 24.08 9.35 8.18
N PHE A 114 22.90 8.84 8.49
CA PHE A 114 22.01 9.37 9.52
C PHE A 114 21.71 8.30 10.57
N LYS A 115 21.44 8.75 11.78
CA LYS A 115 20.77 8.00 12.83
C LYS A 115 19.40 8.60 13.05
N ALA A 116 18.38 7.76 13.23
CA ALA A 116 17.06 8.16 13.67
C ALA A 116 16.73 7.45 14.99
N SER A 117 16.11 8.18 15.90
CA SER A 117 15.62 7.67 17.18
C SER A 117 14.12 7.95 17.27
N VAL A 118 13.34 6.88 17.46
CA VAL A 118 11.90 6.92 17.73
C VAL A 118 11.70 6.71 19.22
N THR A 119 11.32 7.76 19.93
CA THR A 119 11.02 7.71 21.36
C THR A 119 9.52 7.53 21.56
N VAL A 120 9.12 6.48 22.27
CA VAL A 120 7.72 6.10 22.52
C VAL A 120 7.43 6.19 24.01
N GLU A 121 6.35 6.89 24.36
CA GLU A 121 5.85 6.95 25.73
C GLU A 121 5.12 5.64 26.05
N THR A 122 5.58 4.88 27.05
CA THR A 122 4.90 3.64 27.46
C THR A 122 3.86 3.95 28.53
N ASP A 123 4.32 4.56 29.63
CA ASP A 123 3.58 5.00 30.81
C ASP A 123 4.18 6.34 31.31
N GLU A 124 3.57 7.02 32.29
CA GLU A 124 3.96 8.38 32.74
C GLU A 124 5.43 8.58 33.14
N THR A 125 6.19 7.51 33.34
CA THR A 125 7.58 7.55 33.84
C THR A 125 8.59 6.83 32.96
N HIS A 126 8.16 6.18 31.88
CA HIS A 126 9.02 5.33 31.07
C HIS A 126 8.87 5.62 29.58
N GLU A 127 10.03 5.76 28.93
CA GLU A 127 10.16 5.91 27.49
C GLU A 127 10.98 4.75 26.93
N VAL A 128 10.59 4.26 25.76
CA VAL A 128 11.37 3.28 24.99
C VAL A 128 11.88 3.96 23.73
N VAL A 129 13.16 3.78 23.44
CA VAL A 129 13.81 4.36 22.26
C VAL A 129 14.17 3.25 21.27
N TYR A 130 13.73 3.41 20.03
CA TYR A 130 14.09 2.56 18.91
C TYR A 130 14.99 3.31 17.96
N GLU A 131 16.12 2.72 17.57
CA GLU A 131 17.12 3.40 16.76
C GLU A 131 17.35 2.71 15.42
N GLY A 132 17.58 3.51 14.37
CA GLY A 132 17.86 3.04 13.03
C GLY A 132 18.94 3.89 12.37
N HIS A 133 19.87 3.26 11.67
CA HIS A 133 20.90 3.94 10.89
C HIS A 133 20.53 3.88 9.42
N GLY A 134 20.67 4.99 8.70
CA GLY A 134 20.35 5.13 7.28
C GLY A 134 21.53 5.67 6.51
N ASP A 135 21.99 4.93 5.52
CA ASP A 135 23.09 5.32 4.64
C ASP A 135 22.61 5.47 3.20
N ALA A 136 23.22 6.39 2.46
CA ALA A 136 23.00 6.53 1.03
C ALA A 136 24.30 6.90 0.32
N THR A 137 24.53 6.27 -0.82
CA THR A 137 25.62 6.56 -1.77
C THR A 137 25.02 6.75 -3.17
N ALA A 138 25.79 7.28 -4.11
CA ALA A 138 25.37 7.29 -5.52
C ALA A 138 25.11 5.89 -6.10
N ASP A 139 25.74 4.85 -5.52
CA ASP A 139 25.66 3.47 -5.99
C ASP A 139 24.46 2.71 -5.42
N ASN A 140 24.06 3.00 -4.19
CA ASN A 140 22.95 2.31 -3.53
C ASN A 140 21.60 3.02 -3.67
N VAL A 141 21.57 4.19 -4.31
CA VAL A 141 20.34 4.94 -4.65
C VAL A 141 20.01 4.70 -6.12
N THR A 142 18.84 4.11 -6.38
CA THR A 142 18.35 3.87 -7.73
C THR A 142 17.64 5.11 -8.30
N GLY A 143 17.72 5.31 -9.61
CA GLY A 143 17.05 6.40 -10.32
C GLY A 143 17.87 7.70 -10.40
N ASP A 144 18.08 8.20 -11.61
CA ASP A 144 18.93 9.36 -11.87
C ASP A 144 18.40 10.66 -11.27
N PHE A 145 17.08 10.76 -11.08
CA PHE A 145 16.45 11.89 -10.41
C PHE A 145 16.57 11.85 -8.87
N ILE A 146 16.85 10.69 -8.29
CA ILE A 146 16.92 10.50 -6.83
C ILE A 146 18.36 10.58 -6.32
N LYS A 147 19.33 10.10 -7.11
CA LYS A 147 20.78 10.13 -6.80
C LYS A 147 21.29 11.49 -6.29
N PRO A 148 20.87 12.67 -6.81
CA PRO A 148 21.31 13.96 -6.28
C PRO A 148 20.83 14.24 -4.85
N HIS A 149 19.79 13.55 -4.39
CA HIS A 149 19.14 13.74 -3.10
C HIS A 149 19.56 12.69 -2.06
N PHE A 150 20.80 12.20 -2.13
CA PHE A 150 21.34 11.14 -1.25
C PHE A 150 21.21 11.47 0.24
N ILE A 151 21.35 12.75 0.65
CA ILE A 151 21.15 13.18 2.04
C ILE A 151 19.72 12.88 2.52
N ARG A 152 18.72 13.27 1.73
CA ARG A 152 17.30 13.00 2.03
C ARG A 152 17.02 11.50 2.08
N MET A 153 17.65 10.75 1.19
CA MET A 153 17.48 9.30 1.13
C MET A 153 18.07 8.60 2.36
N ALA A 154 19.27 9.00 2.81
CA ALA A 154 19.89 8.48 4.02
C ALA A 154 19.01 8.74 5.25
N GLU A 155 18.50 9.97 5.39
CA GLU A 155 17.61 10.35 6.49
C GLU A 155 16.30 9.51 6.49
N THR A 156 15.61 9.42 5.35
CA THR A 156 14.39 8.62 5.23
C THR A 156 14.62 7.14 5.52
N ARG A 157 15.77 6.57 5.09
CA ARG A 157 16.17 5.20 5.41
C ARG A 157 16.39 4.99 6.90
N ALA A 158 17.00 5.95 7.59
CA ALA A 158 17.21 5.89 9.03
C ALA A 158 15.86 5.84 9.77
N ILE A 159 14.94 6.74 9.41
CA ILE A 159 13.59 6.81 9.99
C ILE A 159 12.83 5.50 9.73
N ALA A 160 12.84 5.00 8.50
CA ALA A 160 12.18 3.75 8.15
C ALA A 160 12.69 2.57 8.98
N ARG A 161 14.01 2.47 9.17
CA ARG A 161 14.64 1.40 9.97
C ARG A 161 14.28 1.52 11.45
N ALA A 162 14.25 2.72 12.03
CA ALA A 162 13.79 2.92 13.40
C ALA A 162 12.30 2.57 13.59
N LEU A 163 11.44 2.98 12.64
CA LEU A 163 10.01 2.64 12.65
C LEU A 163 9.76 1.14 12.47
N ARG A 164 10.60 0.41 11.72
CA ARG A 164 10.48 -1.05 11.61
C ARG A 164 10.65 -1.74 12.95
N TRP A 165 11.59 -1.30 13.77
CA TRP A 165 11.75 -1.81 15.13
C TRP A 165 10.53 -1.49 15.98
N TYR A 166 10.05 -0.25 15.96
CA TYR A 166 8.88 0.16 16.74
C TYR A 166 7.60 -0.60 16.33
N THR A 167 7.38 -0.78 15.03
CA THR A 167 6.17 -1.41 14.48
C THR A 167 6.26 -2.93 14.36
N ASN A 168 7.35 -3.54 14.83
CA ASN A 168 7.63 -4.97 14.69
C ASN A 168 7.59 -5.46 13.23
N ASN A 169 8.01 -4.61 12.29
CA ASN A 169 8.18 -4.90 10.85
C ASN A 169 9.67 -5.05 10.48
N GLY A 170 10.49 -5.41 11.47
CA GLY A 170 11.90 -5.69 11.28
C GLY A 170 12.09 -6.94 10.43
N CYS A 171 12.71 -6.77 9.26
CA CYS A 171 13.24 -7.86 8.45
C CYS A 171 14.65 -7.49 8.04
N ALA A 172 15.65 -8.21 8.54
CA ALA A 172 16.88 -8.56 7.83
C ALA A 172 17.70 -9.51 8.71
N GLU A 173 17.82 -10.76 8.29
CA GLU A 173 18.82 -11.70 8.80
C GLU A 173 19.17 -12.71 7.69
N GLU A 174 20.47 -12.92 7.48
CA GLU A 174 21.00 -14.27 7.30
C GLU A 174 22.42 -14.27 7.90
N GLU A 175 22.60 -14.89 9.06
CA GLU A 175 23.90 -15.44 9.45
C GLU A 175 24.12 -16.78 8.72
N LYS A 176 25.03 -16.79 7.73
CA LYS A 176 25.74 -17.96 7.20
C LYS A 176 27.14 -17.61 6.73
#